data_AF-A0A7S0P425-F1
#
_entry.id   AF-A0A7S0P425-F1
#
_cell.length_a   1.000
_cell.length_b   1.000
_cell.length_c   1.000
_cell.angle_alpha   90.00
_cell.angle_beta   90.00
_cell.angle_gamma   90.00
#
_symmetry.space_group_name_H-M   'P 1'
#
loop_
_entity.id
_entity.type
_entity.pdbx_description
1 polymer ?
#
loop_
_entity_poly.entity_id
_entity_poly.type
_entity_poly.pdbx_seq_one_letter_code
_entity_poly.pdbx_strand_id
1 'polypeptide(L)'
;TSAATVTTWDAMRVGRGLRTLDARMYGGDGAAAGDVHGRTRATASRNDLEASAGAEPVVKVYAVQSAPNLQMPWTSKPQEESTGSGFAIIDQQKPCVLTNAHVVADATYVEVRKAGDARKYVARRVKVSHECDLATLDVDDAGFWRDVKPLELGDMPCLQDEVSVVGYPEGGEGISITAGVVSRIEIQRYVHS
;
A
#
# COMPACT_ATOMS: atom_id res chain seq x y z
N THR A 1 -2.93 -29.02 -8.16
CA THR A 1 -1.83 -28.09 -7.87
C THR A 1 -2.33 -26.70 -8.17
N SER A 2 -2.78 -25.99 -7.14
CA SER A 2 -3.56 -24.75 -7.26
C SER A 2 -2.64 -23.57 -7.54
N ALA A 3 -2.82 -22.91 -8.68
CA ALA A 3 -2.14 -21.67 -9.03
C ALA A 3 -2.87 -20.50 -8.36
N ALA A 4 -2.17 -19.74 -7.51
CA ALA A 4 -2.67 -18.49 -6.97
C ALA A 4 -2.30 -17.37 -7.96
N THR A 5 -3.29 -16.86 -8.68
CA THR A 5 -3.18 -15.63 -9.47
C THR A 5 -3.24 -14.47 -8.50
N VAL A 6 -2.13 -13.75 -8.34
CA VAL A 6 -2.06 -12.52 -7.52
C VAL A 6 -2.53 -11.36 -8.40
N THR A 7 -3.73 -10.85 -8.14
CA THR A 7 -4.45 -9.86 -8.96
C THR A 7 -4.31 -8.42 -8.43
N THR A 8 -3.33 -8.13 -7.56
CA THR A 8 -3.23 -6.82 -6.89
C THR A 8 -1.81 -6.27 -6.99
N TRP A 9 -1.66 -5.10 -7.61
CA TRP A 9 -0.46 -4.28 -7.55
C TRP A 9 -0.35 -3.64 -6.17
N ASP A 10 0.39 -4.28 -5.29
CA ASP A 10 0.94 -3.62 -4.10
C ASP A 10 2.26 -2.93 -4.47
N ALA A 11 2.53 -1.83 -3.79
CA ALA A 11 3.63 -0.93 -4.07
C ALA A 11 4.98 -1.66 -4.18
N MET A 12 5.50 -1.76 -5.41
CA MET A 12 6.81 -2.35 -5.70
C MET A 12 7.93 -1.38 -5.32
N ARG A 13 8.91 -1.86 -4.56
CA ARG A 13 10.19 -1.17 -4.34
C ARG A 13 11.32 -2.02 -4.93
N VAL A 14 12.02 -1.49 -5.95
CA VAL A 14 13.26 -2.08 -6.46
C VAL A 14 14.43 -1.53 -5.64
N GLY A 15 14.95 -2.35 -4.72
CA GLY A 15 16.09 -1.98 -3.89
C GLY A 15 17.43 -2.22 -4.58
N ARG A 16 17.99 -1.22 -5.28
CA ARG A 16 19.44 -1.21 -5.58
C ARG A 16 20.19 -0.65 -4.37
N GLY A 17 21.02 -1.49 -3.75
CA GLY A 17 21.76 -1.19 -2.54
C GLY A 17 22.63 0.06 -2.64
N LEU A 18 22.41 1.02 -1.74
CA LEU A 18 23.37 2.07 -1.45
C LEU A 18 24.38 1.54 -0.43
N ARG A 19 25.65 1.42 -0.87
CA ARG A 19 26.80 1.28 0.01
C ARG A 19 27.09 2.66 0.62
N THR A 20 26.95 2.79 1.93
CA THR A 20 27.56 3.91 2.67
C THR A 20 28.89 3.45 3.24
N LEU A 21 29.95 4.15 2.83
CA LEU A 21 31.31 3.95 3.28
C LEU A 21 31.51 4.38 4.74
N ASP A 22 32.33 3.58 5.40
CA ASP A 22 32.99 3.65 6.70
C ASP A 22 33.22 5.03 7.35
N ALA A 23 33.03 5.10 8.67
CA ALA A 23 33.79 5.96 9.56
C ALA A 23 33.78 5.45 11.02
N ARG A 24 34.84 4.69 11.36
CA ARG A 24 35.68 4.85 12.56
C ARG A 24 35.07 4.76 13.97
N MET A 25 35.58 3.77 14.70
CA MET A 25 36.39 3.93 15.92
C MET A 25 35.81 4.82 17.03
N TYR A 26 35.23 4.20 18.06
CA TYR A 26 35.66 4.31 19.46
C TYR A 26 35.05 3.14 20.25
N GLY A 27 35.88 2.43 21.00
CA GLY A 27 35.43 1.36 21.90
C GLY A 27 34.78 1.88 23.18
N GLY A 28 34.13 0.96 23.91
CA GLY A 28 33.62 1.20 25.25
C GLY A 28 32.73 0.06 25.74
N ASP A 29 33.30 -0.84 26.54
CA ASP A 29 32.61 -1.86 27.33
C ASP A 29 31.63 -1.22 28.34
N GLY A 30 30.49 -1.87 28.60
CA GLY A 30 29.54 -1.38 29.61
C GLY A 30 28.27 -2.20 29.79
N ALA A 31 28.39 -3.31 30.53
CA ALA A 31 27.42 -3.94 31.44
C ALA A 31 25.92 -3.92 31.09
N ALA A 32 25.40 -5.08 30.68
CA ALA A 32 23.98 -5.40 30.72
C ALA A 32 23.53 -5.65 32.18
N ALA A 33 22.70 -4.76 32.72
CA ALA A 33 21.97 -4.98 33.97
C ALA A 33 20.66 -5.71 33.65
N GLY A 34 20.50 -6.93 34.16
CA GLY A 34 19.29 -7.75 34.02
C GLY A 34 18.34 -7.56 35.19
N ASP A 35 17.05 -7.36 34.89
CA ASP A 35 15.98 -7.30 35.89
C ASP A 35 15.48 -8.70 36.31
N VAL A 36 15.13 -8.81 37.59
CA VAL A 36 14.86 -10.03 38.40
C VAL A 36 13.62 -10.85 37.98
N HIS A 37 12.93 -10.52 36.89
CA HIS A 37 11.64 -11.13 36.52
C HIS A 37 11.58 -11.77 35.13
N GLY A 38 12.68 -12.30 34.60
CA GLY A 38 12.68 -13.36 33.55
C GLY A 38 11.87 -13.14 32.27
N ARG A 39 11.31 -11.94 32.05
CA ARG A 39 10.66 -11.53 30.81
C ARG A 39 11.64 -10.61 30.10
N THR A 40 12.38 -11.19 29.17
CA THR A 40 12.99 -10.44 28.08
C THR A 40 11.88 -9.58 27.46
N ARG A 41 11.94 -8.27 27.69
CA ARG A 41 11.16 -7.29 26.93
C ARG A 41 11.57 -7.51 25.47
N ALA A 42 10.68 -8.09 24.67
CA ALA A 42 10.93 -8.35 23.26
C ALA A 42 11.41 -7.05 22.62
N THR A 43 12.71 -6.96 22.36
CA THR A 43 13.30 -5.98 21.48
C THR A 43 12.68 -6.24 20.12
N ALA A 44 11.79 -5.36 19.66
CA ALA A 44 11.23 -5.40 18.32
C ALA A 44 12.36 -5.73 17.33
N SER A 45 12.16 -6.78 16.53
CA SER A 45 13.23 -7.24 15.66
C SER A 45 13.56 -6.13 14.66
N ARG A 46 14.83 -6.05 14.24
CA ARG A 46 15.29 -5.05 13.27
C ARG A 46 14.44 -5.05 11.99
N ASN A 47 13.85 -6.20 11.65
CA ASN A 47 12.92 -6.40 10.54
C ASN A 47 11.54 -5.76 10.78
N ASP A 48 11.03 -5.71 12.01
CA ASP A 48 9.75 -5.07 12.32
C ASP A 48 9.84 -3.54 12.18
N LEU A 49 11.01 -2.98 12.51
CA LEU A 49 11.32 -1.56 12.33
C LEU A 49 11.51 -1.19 10.86
N GLU A 50 12.23 -1.99 10.06
CA GLU A 50 12.33 -1.78 8.60
C GLU A 50 10.98 -1.99 7.88
N ALA A 51 10.18 -2.97 8.32
CA ALA A 51 8.81 -3.16 7.84
C ALA A 51 7.92 -1.96 8.15
N SER A 52 8.05 -1.37 9.34
CA SER A 52 7.31 -0.16 9.72
C SER A 52 7.73 1.09 8.90
N ALA A 53 9.02 1.21 8.55
CA ALA A 53 9.54 2.30 7.72
C ALA A 53 9.16 2.16 6.22
N GLY A 54 8.86 0.94 5.76
CA GLY A 54 8.34 0.69 4.40
C GLY A 54 6.82 0.85 4.28
N ALA A 55 6.10 0.84 5.40
CA ALA A 55 4.65 0.87 5.51
C ALA A 55 4.04 2.29 5.50
N GLU A 56 4.85 3.30 5.83
CA GLU A 56 4.42 4.71 5.98
C GLU A 56 3.66 5.30 4.77
N PRO A 57 4.03 5.02 3.51
CA PRO A 57 3.32 5.57 2.35
C PRO A 57 2.06 4.80 1.95
N VAL A 58 1.83 3.62 2.55
CA VAL A 58 0.74 2.72 2.17
C VAL A 58 -0.49 3.04 2.99
N VAL A 59 -1.63 3.08 2.33
CA VAL A 59 -2.91 3.44 2.91
C VAL A 59 -3.96 2.40 2.57
N LYS A 60 -4.88 2.19 3.50
CA LYS A 60 -6.06 1.36 3.26
C LYS A 60 -7.17 2.23 2.69
N VAL A 61 -7.72 1.82 1.57
CA VAL A 61 -8.85 2.46 0.90
C VAL A 61 -10.12 1.70 1.28
N TYR A 62 -11.11 2.45 1.74
CA TYR A 62 -12.47 1.97 1.96
C TYR A 62 -13.36 2.68 0.94
N ALA A 63 -14.10 1.91 0.15
CA ALA A 63 -15.04 2.48 -0.80
C ALA A 63 -16.40 1.83 -0.65
N VAL A 64 -17.42 2.68 -0.73
CA VAL A 64 -18.82 2.30 -0.68
C VAL A 64 -19.38 2.41 -2.08
N GLN A 65 -19.73 1.28 -2.68
CA GLN A 65 -20.12 1.17 -4.08
C GLN A 65 -21.61 0.89 -4.21
N SER A 66 -22.25 1.48 -5.22
CA SER A 66 -23.63 1.16 -5.59
C SER A 66 -23.74 1.18 -7.11
N ALA A 67 -23.59 0.00 -7.71
CA ALA A 67 -23.65 -0.16 -9.15
C ALA A 67 -25.08 -0.05 -9.68
N PRO A 68 -25.29 0.47 -10.89
CA PRO A 68 -26.61 0.51 -11.51
C PRO A 68 -27.12 -0.91 -11.83
N ASN A 69 -28.43 -1.12 -11.74
CA ASN A 69 -29.04 -2.38 -12.13
C ASN A 69 -29.30 -2.40 -13.65
N LEU A 70 -28.57 -3.23 -14.40
CA LEU A 70 -28.71 -3.30 -15.86
C LEU A 70 -30.05 -3.86 -16.32
N GLN A 71 -30.74 -4.68 -15.51
CA GLN A 71 -32.07 -5.19 -15.84
C GLN A 71 -33.17 -4.17 -15.54
N MET A 72 -32.95 -3.30 -14.56
CA MET A 72 -33.88 -2.25 -14.13
C MET A 72 -33.11 -0.94 -13.96
N PRO A 73 -32.81 -0.22 -15.06
CA PRO A 73 -31.88 0.92 -15.05
C PRO A 73 -32.34 2.12 -14.22
N TRP A 74 -33.62 2.17 -13.85
CA TRP A 74 -34.17 3.15 -12.89
C TRP A 74 -33.90 2.78 -11.42
N THR A 75 -33.21 1.66 -11.15
CA THR A 75 -32.82 1.20 -9.81
C THR A 75 -31.31 1.00 -9.70
N SER A 76 -30.79 1.22 -8.49
CA SER A 76 -29.42 0.84 -8.12
C SER A 76 -29.41 -0.52 -7.43
N LYS A 77 -28.30 -1.24 -7.54
CA LYS A 77 -28.03 -2.42 -6.72
C LYS A 77 -27.84 -2.01 -5.25
N PRO A 78 -28.00 -2.95 -4.30
CA PRO A 78 -27.66 -2.73 -2.91
C PRO A 78 -26.24 -2.18 -2.77
N GLN A 79 -26.04 -1.35 -1.76
CA GLN A 79 -24.74 -0.79 -1.45
C GLN A 79 -23.82 -1.89 -0.93
N GLU A 80 -22.62 -1.96 -1.48
CA GLU A 80 -21.57 -2.90 -1.07
C GLU A 80 -20.34 -2.13 -0.59
N GLU A 81 -19.64 -2.70 0.39
CA GLU A 81 -18.39 -2.17 0.88
C GLU A 81 -17.23 -2.94 0.26
N SER A 82 -16.31 -2.21 -0.35
CA SER A 82 -15.07 -2.75 -0.88
C SER A 82 -13.89 -2.14 -0.14
N THR A 83 -12.86 -2.95 0.08
CA THR A 83 -11.60 -2.50 0.68
C THR A 83 -10.46 -2.82 -0.25
N GLY A 84 -9.47 -1.92 -0.30
CA GLY A 84 -8.27 -2.13 -1.09
C GLY A 84 -7.05 -1.43 -0.52
N SER A 85 -5.91 -1.65 -1.17
CA SER A 85 -4.66 -0.94 -0.90
C SER A 85 -4.56 0.31 -1.78
N GLY A 86 -3.83 1.29 -1.29
CA GLY A 86 -3.34 2.40 -2.10
C GLY A 86 -2.02 2.91 -1.54
N PHE A 87 -1.33 3.75 -2.30
CA PHE A 87 -0.09 4.36 -1.86
C PHE A 87 0.02 5.81 -2.32
N ALA A 88 0.71 6.62 -1.54
CA ALA A 88 0.94 8.03 -1.87
C ALA A 88 1.96 8.18 -2.99
N ILE A 89 1.64 8.98 -4.01
CA ILE A 89 2.51 9.38 -5.11
C ILE A 89 2.43 10.89 -5.33
N ILE A 90 3.35 11.43 -6.13
CA ILE A 90 3.24 12.79 -6.66
C ILE A 90 2.75 12.73 -8.11
N ASP A 91 1.57 13.28 -8.39
CA ASP A 91 1.06 13.51 -9.74
C ASP A 91 1.05 15.02 -10.03
N GLN A 92 1.71 15.45 -11.11
CA GLN A 92 1.74 16.87 -11.53
C GLN A 92 2.09 17.86 -10.39
N GLN A 93 3.08 17.54 -9.56
CA GLN A 93 3.51 18.34 -8.41
C GLN A 93 2.50 18.41 -7.25
N LYS A 94 1.47 17.55 -7.24
CA LYS A 94 0.50 17.42 -6.15
C LYS A 94 0.54 16.01 -5.56
N PRO A 95 0.46 15.87 -4.23
CA PRO A 95 0.35 14.55 -3.61
C PRO A 95 -1.04 13.97 -3.88
N CYS A 96 -1.09 12.71 -4.31
CA CYS A 96 -2.32 11.96 -4.49
C CYS A 96 -2.11 10.50 -4.10
N VAL A 97 -3.20 9.78 -3.82
CA VAL A 97 -3.16 8.35 -3.54
C VAL A 97 -3.47 7.60 -4.83
N LEU A 98 -2.58 6.69 -5.24
CA LEU A 98 -2.84 5.75 -6.32
C LEU A 98 -3.45 4.47 -5.75
N THR A 99 -4.49 3.97 -6.41
CA THR A 99 -5.18 2.72 -6.08
C THR A 99 -5.70 2.07 -7.37
N ASN A 100 -6.31 0.89 -7.25
CA ASN A 100 -6.92 0.21 -8.37
C ASN A 100 -8.28 0.85 -8.71
N ALA A 101 -8.62 0.89 -10.00
CA ALA A 101 -9.90 1.46 -10.43
C ALA A 101 -11.09 0.63 -9.94
N HIS A 102 -10.96 -0.70 -9.90
CA HIS A 102 -12.02 -1.58 -9.41
C HIS A 102 -12.41 -1.36 -7.95
N VAL A 103 -11.46 -0.91 -7.11
CA VAL A 103 -11.74 -0.59 -5.70
C VAL A 103 -12.64 0.63 -5.58
N VAL A 104 -12.62 1.52 -6.57
CA VAL A 104 -13.36 2.81 -6.53
C VAL A 104 -14.39 2.94 -7.66
N ALA A 105 -14.67 1.86 -8.37
CA ALA A 105 -15.68 1.76 -9.40
C ALA A 105 -17.07 1.92 -8.76
N ASP A 106 -17.93 2.74 -9.37
CA ASP A 106 -19.28 3.05 -8.84
C ASP A 106 -19.30 3.51 -7.36
N ALA A 107 -18.15 3.98 -6.85
CA ALA A 107 -18.04 4.43 -5.48
C ALA A 107 -18.81 5.74 -5.29
N THR A 108 -19.74 5.72 -4.35
CA THR A 108 -20.51 6.87 -3.86
C THR A 108 -19.76 7.62 -2.75
N TYR A 109 -18.96 6.89 -1.96
CA TYR A 109 -18.18 7.44 -0.86
C TYR A 109 -16.86 6.69 -0.73
N VAL A 110 -15.77 7.42 -0.51
CA VAL A 110 -14.41 6.86 -0.41
C VAL A 110 -13.71 7.47 0.80
N GLU A 111 -13.10 6.61 1.60
CA GLU A 111 -12.27 6.97 2.73
C GLU A 111 -10.91 6.31 2.61
N VAL A 112 -9.89 6.98 3.13
CA VAL A 112 -8.54 6.44 3.24
C VAL A 112 -8.08 6.47 4.69
N ARG A 113 -7.29 5.47 5.05
CA ARG A 113 -6.69 5.34 6.38
C ARG A 113 -5.21 5.07 6.25
N LYS A 114 -4.41 5.81 7.01
CA LYS A 114 -2.95 5.64 7.04
C LYS A 114 -2.56 4.42 7.86
N ALA A 115 -1.42 3.81 7.54
CA ALA A 115 -0.81 2.80 8.38
C ALA A 115 -0.51 3.39 9.79
N GLY A 116 -1.00 2.73 10.84
CA GLY A 116 -0.80 3.17 12.22
C GLY A 116 -1.72 4.30 12.72
N ASP A 117 -2.48 4.96 11.83
CA ASP A 117 -3.51 5.93 12.23
C ASP A 117 -4.86 5.21 12.38
N ALA A 118 -5.67 5.60 13.37
CA ALA A 118 -7.05 5.12 13.52
C ALA A 118 -8.04 6.01 12.77
N ARG A 119 -7.63 7.24 12.42
CA ARG A 119 -8.49 8.21 11.75
C ARG A 119 -8.66 7.87 10.28
N LYS A 120 -9.90 7.91 9.82
CA LYS A 120 -10.27 7.86 8.41
C LYS A 120 -10.39 9.27 7.86
N TYR A 121 -9.97 9.45 6.62
CA TYR A 121 -10.00 10.72 5.91
C TYR A 121 -10.84 10.54 4.65
N VAL A 122 -11.74 11.49 4.39
CA VAL A 122 -12.55 11.47 3.18
C VAL A 122 -11.64 11.74 1.98
N ALA A 123 -11.77 10.90 0.96
CA ALA A 123 -11.02 11.03 -0.27
C ALA A 123 -11.97 11.23 -1.46
N ARG A 124 -11.52 12.03 -2.43
CA ARG A 124 -12.25 12.31 -3.66
C ARG A 124 -11.52 11.71 -4.85
N ARG A 125 -12.25 11.01 -5.69
CA ARG A 125 -11.72 10.43 -6.93
C ARG A 125 -11.43 11.53 -7.95
N VAL A 126 -10.18 11.61 -8.43
CA VAL A 126 -9.75 12.64 -9.41
C VAL A 126 -9.75 12.07 -10.82
N LYS A 127 -9.02 10.97 -11.03
CA LYS A 127 -8.92 10.30 -12.33
C LYS A 127 -9.16 8.81 -12.15
N VAL A 128 -9.85 8.21 -13.10
CA VAL A 128 -10.14 6.77 -13.16
C VAL A 128 -9.88 6.29 -14.57
N SER A 129 -9.13 5.20 -14.69
CA SER A 129 -8.92 4.48 -15.93
C SER A 129 -9.23 3.01 -15.70
N HIS A 130 -10.36 2.55 -16.22
CA HIS A 130 -10.75 1.14 -16.14
C HIS A 130 -9.91 0.25 -17.08
N GLU A 131 -9.38 0.80 -18.17
CA GLU A 131 -8.54 0.05 -19.12
C GLU A 131 -7.21 -0.40 -18.49
N CYS A 132 -6.63 0.45 -17.64
CA CYS A 132 -5.40 0.14 -16.91
C CYS A 132 -5.64 -0.32 -15.48
N ASP A 133 -6.91 -0.38 -15.05
CA ASP A 133 -7.32 -0.62 -13.67
C ASP A 133 -6.64 0.32 -12.64
N LEU A 134 -6.52 1.61 -12.96
CA LEU A 134 -5.88 2.62 -12.09
C LEU A 134 -6.82 3.77 -11.75
N ALA A 135 -6.75 4.23 -10.50
CA ALA A 135 -7.43 5.43 -10.04
C ALA A 135 -6.55 6.27 -9.10
N THR A 136 -6.75 7.59 -9.17
CA THR A 136 -6.10 8.55 -8.28
C THR A 136 -7.13 9.21 -7.38
N LEU A 137 -6.81 9.28 -6.09
CA LEU A 137 -7.61 9.88 -5.05
C LEU A 137 -6.90 11.11 -4.47
N ASP A 138 -7.66 12.15 -4.20
CA ASP A 138 -7.25 13.38 -3.54
C ASP A 138 -7.84 13.41 -2.14
N VAL A 139 -7.08 13.90 -1.17
CA VAL A 139 -7.49 13.96 0.24
C VAL A 139 -7.46 15.42 0.66
N ASP A 140 -8.63 15.97 0.95
CA ASP A 140 -8.81 17.40 1.25
C ASP A 140 -8.13 17.81 2.58
N ASP A 141 -8.00 16.88 3.53
CA ASP A 141 -7.39 17.16 4.85
C ASP A 141 -5.86 17.21 4.73
N ALA A 142 -5.28 18.41 4.84
CA ALA A 142 -3.84 18.62 4.83
C ALA A 142 -3.09 17.90 5.98
N GLY A 143 -3.78 17.55 7.07
CA GLY A 143 -3.24 16.74 8.16
C GLY A 143 -2.95 15.30 7.76
N PHE A 144 -3.59 14.79 6.71
CA PHE A 144 -3.29 13.48 6.15
C PHE A 144 -1.84 13.42 5.65
N TRP A 145 -1.41 14.44 4.89
CA TRP A 145 -0.14 14.48 4.16
C TRP A 145 1.11 14.80 5.00
N ARG A 146 0.97 15.24 6.26
CA ARG A 146 2.11 15.73 7.06
C ARG A 146 3.20 14.68 7.32
N ASP A 147 2.77 13.43 7.54
CA ASP A 147 3.65 12.32 7.91
C ASP A 147 3.75 11.26 6.80
N VAL A 148 3.21 11.57 5.62
CA VAL A 148 3.19 10.65 4.48
C VAL A 148 4.28 11.06 3.51
N LYS A 149 5.28 10.20 3.33
CA LYS A 149 6.32 10.38 2.31
C LYS A 149 5.87 9.73 0.99
N PRO A 150 5.60 10.49 -0.07
CA PRO A 150 5.20 9.90 -1.35
C PRO A 150 6.29 8.98 -1.93
N LEU A 151 5.86 7.90 -2.57
CA LEU A 151 6.74 6.99 -3.28
C LEU A 151 7.10 7.55 -4.67
N GLU A 152 8.35 7.32 -5.04
CA GLU A 152 8.85 7.57 -6.38
C GLU A 152 8.73 6.28 -7.20
N LEU A 153 8.25 6.41 -8.44
CA LEU A 153 8.15 5.29 -9.36
C LEU A 153 9.56 4.93 -9.87
N GLY A 154 9.95 3.67 -9.67
CA GLY A 154 11.22 3.13 -10.16
C GLY A 154 11.18 2.71 -11.62
N ASP A 155 12.35 2.27 -12.10
CA ASP A 155 12.49 1.70 -13.44
C ASP A 155 11.85 0.31 -13.56
N MET A 156 11.66 -0.14 -14.80
CA MET A 156 11.17 -1.49 -15.09
C MET A 156 12.12 -2.55 -14.49
N PRO A 157 11.60 -3.52 -13.70
CA PRO A 157 12.43 -4.56 -13.11
C PRO A 157 12.87 -5.62 -14.13
N CYS A 158 13.96 -6.31 -13.83
CA CYS A 158 14.43 -7.46 -14.59
C CYS A 158 13.83 -8.77 -14.08
N LEU A 159 13.91 -9.83 -14.90
CA LEU A 159 13.58 -11.18 -14.44
C LEU A 159 14.47 -11.56 -13.26
N GLN A 160 13.88 -12.23 -12.27
CA GLN A 160 14.49 -12.66 -11.01
C GLN A 160 14.86 -11.55 -10.02
N ASP A 161 14.55 -10.28 -10.31
CA ASP A 161 14.70 -9.21 -9.33
C ASP A 161 13.80 -9.45 -8.12
N GLU A 162 14.31 -9.17 -6.93
CA GLU A 162 13.57 -9.26 -5.67
C GLU A 162 12.52 -8.15 -5.61
N VAL A 163 11.29 -8.53 -5.26
CA VAL A 163 10.15 -7.62 -5.12
C VAL A 163 9.47 -7.84 -3.79
N SER A 164 9.07 -6.74 -3.16
CA SER A 164 8.22 -6.76 -1.99
C SER A 164 6.91 -6.04 -2.30
N VAL A 165 5.83 -6.65 -1.87
CA VAL A 165 4.43 -6.29 -2.09
C VAL A 165 3.89 -5.93 -0.71
N VAL A 166 3.56 -4.66 -0.52
CA VAL A 166 3.06 -4.10 0.75
C VAL A 166 1.63 -3.61 0.59
N GLY A 167 0.71 -4.15 1.38
CA GLY A 167 -0.72 -3.82 1.27
C GLY A 167 -1.59 -4.31 2.40
N TYR A 168 -2.90 -4.20 2.20
CA TYR A 168 -3.94 -4.68 3.12
C TYR A 168 -4.72 -5.82 2.46
N PRO A 169 -4.64 -7.05 3.00
CA PRO A 169 -5.41 -8.16 2.47
C PRO A 169 -6.90 -7.97 2.75
N GLU A 170 -7.74 -8.64 1.95
CA GLU A 170 -9.19 -8.63 2.12
C GLU A 170 -9.58 -9.10 3.53
N GLY A 171 -10.38 -8.29 4.23
CA GLY A 171 -10.82 -8.57 5.60
C GLY A 171 -9.78 -8.32 6.71
N GLY A 172 -8.54 -7.96 6.37
CA GLY A 172 -7.48 -7.65 7.34
C GLY A 172 -7.34 -6.16 7.63
N GLU A 173 -7.16 -5.78 8.90
CA GLU A 173 -6.85 -4.39 9.30
C GLU A 173 -5.34 -4.13 9.42
N GLY A 174 -4.53 -5.18 9.50
CA GLY A 174 -3.08 -5.10 9.57
C GLY A 174 -2.46 -5.00 8.18
N ILE A 175 -1.31 -4.32 8.12
CA ILE A 175 -0.49 -4.33 6.91
C ILE A 175 0.13 -5.72 6.72
N SER A 176 0.17 -6.17 5.47
CA SER A 176 0.80 -7.41 5.06
C SER A 176 1.92 -7.09 4.07
N ILE A 177 3.04 -7.79 4.24
CA ILE A 177 4.20 -7.69 3.37
C ILE A 177 4.48 -9.07 2.80
N THR A 178 4.45 -9.19 1.48
CA THR A 178 4.78 -10.41 0.75
C THR A 178 6.05 -10.18 -0.05
N ALA A 179 7.09 -10.97 0.21
CA ALA A 179 8.32 -10.94 -0.56
C ALA A 179 8.29 -12.01 -1.67
N GLY A 180 8.87 -11.70 -2.81
CA GLY A 180 8.94 -12.59 -3.96
C GLY A 180 9.99 -12.14 -4.97
N VAL A 181 9.95 -12.74 -6.17
CA VAL A 181 10.82 -12.39 -7.29
C VAL A 181 10.01 -12.22 -8.56
N VAL A 182 10.47 -11.37 -9.47
CA VAL A 182 9.86 -11.21 -10.80
C VAL A 182 10.05 -12.50 -11.59
N SER A 183 8.98 -13.27 -11.75
CA SER A 183 9.02 -14.56 -12.44
C SER A 183 8.85 -14.42 -13.96
N ARG A 184 8.05 -13.46 -14.42
CA ARG A 184 7.70 -13.27 -15.83
C ARG A 184 7.35 -11.82 -16.13
N ILE A 185 7.73 -11.35 -17.32
CA ILE A 185 7.29 -10.09 -17.92
C ILE A 185 6.54 -10.43 -19.21
N GLU A 186 5.24 -10.15 -19.26
CA GLU A 186 4.35 -10.53 -20.36
C GLU A 186 3.31 -9.43 -20.62
N ILE A 187 2.86 -9.31 -21.87
CA ILE A 187 1.75 -8.42 -22.24
C ILE A 187 0.44 -9.14 -21.90
N GLN A 188 -0.25 -8.67 -20.86
CA GLN A 188 -1.53 -9.20 -20.40
C GLN A 188 -2.63 -8.17 -20.65
N ARG A 189 -3.83 -8.65 -20.98
CA ARG A 189 -5.02 -7.79 -21.02
C ARG A 189 -5.50 -7.55 -19.60
N TYR A 190 -5.48 -6.30 -19.17
CA TYR A 190 -6.24 -5.87 -18.00
C TYR A 190 -7.68 -5.64 -18.44
N VAL A 191 -8.62 -6.33 -17.78
CA VAL A 191 -10.05 -6.11 -18.01
C VAL A 191 -10.71 -6.03 -16.64
N HIS A 192 -11.28 -4.85 -16.36
CA HIS A 192 -12.28 -4.69 -15.32
C HIS A 192 -13.52 -4.05 -15.99
N SER A 193 -14.66 -4.72 -15.86
CA SER A 193 -15.96 -4.33 -16.45
C SER A 193 -17.05 -4.37 -15.40
#